data_AF-A0A1V6ILW5-F1
#
_entry.id   AF-A0A1V6ILW5-F1
#
_cell.length_a   1.000
_cell.length_b   1.000
_cell.length_c   1.000
_cell.angle_alpha   90.00
_cell.angle_beta   90.00
_cell.angle_gamma   90.00
#
_symmetry.space_group_name_H-M   'P 1'
#
loop_
_entity.id
_entity.type
_entity.pdbx_description
1 polymer ?
#
loop_
_entity_poly.entity_id
_entity_poly.type
_entity_poly.pdbx_seq_one_letter_code
_entity_poly.pdbx_strand_id
1 'polypeptide(L)'
;MKNKLTISILVFSFCIFVISTLLIVCNVYAQGEDQKKYEEYRKAIKKEYGIDIIHFRGNLKGGRADGKPITKYDLQQLLIGIKIEQEHTSNRMIALEIATDHLEEIPDYYTRLEKMENDAEAEMKAKAEQQKK
;
A
#
# COMPACT_ATOMS: atom_id res chain seq x y z
N MET A 1 -41.84 -38.68 15.40
CA MET A 1 -41.50 -37.58 14.47
C MET A 1 -40.93 -36.35 15.17
N LYS A 2 -41.55 -35.86 16.25
CA LYS A 2 -41.11 -34.66 17.01
C LYS A 2 -39.64 -34.71 17.46
N ASN A 3 -39.16 -35.85 17.97
CA ASN A 3 -37.78 -35.99 18.46
C ASN A 3 -36.72 -35.97 17.35
N LYS A 4 -37.04 -36.45 16.14
CA LYS A 4 -36.12 -36.39 14.99
C LYS A 4 -36.00 -34.96 14.47
N LEU A 5 -37.11 -34.21 14.49
CA LEU A 5 -37.13 -32.80 14.11
C LEU A 5 -36.37 -31.92 15.11
N THR A 6 -36.55 -32.13 16.42
CA THR A 6 -35.78 -31.39 17.44
C THR A 6 -34.30 -31.71 17.42
N ILE A 7 -33.90 -32.97 17.22
CA ILE A 7 -32.48 -33.33 17.03
C ILE A 7 -31.91 -32.65 15.78
N SER A 8 -32.66 -32.66 14.66
CA SER A 8 -32.21 -31.99 13.43
C SER A 8 -32.01 -30.48 13.61
N ILE A 9 -32.92 -29.81 14.33
CA ILE A 9 -32.81 -28.37 14.65
C ILE A 9 -31.60 -28.12 15.57
N LEU A 10 -31.38 -29.00 16.56
CA LEU A 10 -30.24 -28.88 17.48
C LEU A 10 -28.90 -29.03 16.74
N VAL A 11 -28.80 -30.02 15.84
CA VAL A 11 -27.61 -30.23 15.00
C VAL A 11 -27.39 -29.04 14.07
N PHE A 12 -28.44 -28.52 13.43
CA PHE A 12 -28.33 -27.36 12.54
C PHE A 12 -27.91 -26.09 13.30
N SER A 13 -28.47 -25.85 14.48
CA SER A 13 -28.10 -24.74 15.36
C SER A 13 -26.64 -24.82 15.82
N PHE A 14 -26.18 -26.03 16.19
CA PHE A 14 -24.79 -26.27 16.52
C PHE A 14 -23.85 -26.02 15.34
N CYS A 15 -24.22 -26.47 14.13
CA CYS A 15 -23.46 -26.19 12.91
C CYS A 15 -23.36 -24.68 12.62
N ILE A 16 -24.48 -23.94 12.74
CA ILE A 16 -24.47 -22.47 12.55
C ILE A 16 -23.55 -21.80 13.57
N PHE A 17 -23.60 -22.22 14.83
CA PHE A 17 -22.75 -21.67 15.88
C PHE A 17 -21.26 -21.92 15.60
N VAL A 18 -20.87 -23.14 15.19
CA VAL A 18 -19.49 -23.47 14.82
C VAL A 18 -19.01 -22.67 13.60
N ILE A 19 -19.85 -22.50 12.57
CA ILE A 19 -19.51 -21.69 11.40
C ILE A 19 -19.34 -20.22 11.79
N SER A 20 -20.25 -19.69 12.63
CA SER A 20 -20.19 -18.30 13.09
C SER A 20 -18.93 -18.02 13.90
N THR A 21 -18.52 -18.92 14.81
CA THR A 21 -17.30 -18.73 15.60
C THR A 21 -16.06 -18.83 14.73
N LEU A 22 -16.03 -19.74 13.75
CA LEU A 22 -14.92 -19.84 12.79
C LEU A 22 -14.77 -18.54 11.99
N LEU A 23 -15.87 -17.97 11.47
CA LEU A 23 -15.84 -16.69 10.75
C LEU A 23 -15.31 -15.54 11.60
N ILE A 24 -15.73 -15.46 12.87
CA ILE A 24 -15.24 -14.44 13.82
C ILE A 24 -13.74 -14.58 14.04
N VAL A 25 -13.25 -15.81 14.26
CA VAL A 25 -11.83 -16.09 14.47
C VAL A 25 -11.03 -15.68 13.23
N CYS A 26 -11.45 -16.09 12.03
CA CYS A 26 -10.82 -15.70 10.78
C CYS A 26 -10.75 -14.16 10.61
N ASN A 27 -11.81 -13.44 10.94
CA ASN A 27 -11.83 -11.97 10.85
C ASN A 27 -10.85 -11.30 11.83
N VAL A 28 -10.77 -11.79 13.08
CA VAL A 28 -9.80 -11.28 14.06
C VAL A 28 -8.36 -11.53 13.60
N TYR A 29 -8.08 -12.69 13.02
CA TYR A 29 -6.76 -12.97 12.43
C TYR A 29 -6.44 -12.00 11.29
N ALA A 30 -7.35 -11.79 10.34
CA ALA A 30 -7.16 -10.87 9.22
C ALA A 30 -6.92 -9.43 9.70
N GLN A 31 -7.74 -8.94 10.64
CA GLN A 31 -7.56 -7.60 11.22
C GLN A 31 -6.22 -7.46 11.95
N GLY A 32 -5.75 -8.52 12.62
CA GLY A 32 -4.44 -8.56 13.26
C GLY A 32 -3.26 -8.54 12.27
N GLU A 33 -3.42 -9.16 11.10
CA GLU A 33 -2.44 -9.13 10.02
C GLU A 33 -2.36 -7.73 9.38
N ASP A 34 -3.51 -7.12 9.08
CA ASP A 34 -3.58 -5.75 8.55
C ASP A 34 -2.89 -4.74 9.48
N GLN A 35 -3.10 -4.86 10.79
CA GLN A 35 -2.45 -4.01 11.79
C GLN A 35 -0.92 -4.19 11.80
N LYS A 36 -0.43 -5.43 11.68
CA LYS A 36 1.02 -5.69 11.62
C LYS A 36 1.63 -5.08 10.37
N LYS A 37 0.99 -5.26 9.21
CA LYS A 37 1.43 -4.69 7.94
C LYS A 37 1.47 -3.16 8.01
N TYR A 38 0.45 -2.54 8.59
CA TYR A 38 0.43 -1.09 8.78
C TYR A 38 1.59 -0.59 9.66
N GLU A 39 1.87 -1.25 10.78
CA GLU A 39 2.99 -0.86 11.66
C GLU A 39 4.36 -1.06 11.00
N GLU A 40 4.52 -2.07 10.15
CA GLU A 40 5.72 -2.26 9.34
C GLU A 40 5.94 -1.07 8.40
N TYR A 41 4.91 -0.70 7.63
CA TYR A 41 4.96 0.42 6.70
C TYR A 41 5.25 1.73 7.42
N ARG A 42 4.53 1.99 8.52
CA ARG A 42 4.72 3.19 9.35
C ARG A 42 6.16 3.29 9.85
N LYS A 43 6.72 2.20 10.37
CA LYS A 43 8.11 2.19 10.87
C LYS A 43 9.11 2.44 9.76
N ALA A 44 8.95 1.81 8.61
CA ALA A 44 9.84 1.97 7.47
C ALA A 44 9.82 3.42 6.96
N ILE A 45 8.64 3.96 6.65
CA ILE A 45 8.44 5.31 6.13
C ILE A 45 8.92 6.38 7.14
N LYS A 46 8.63 6.18 8.43
CA LYS A 46 9.10 7.08 9.50
C LYS A 46 10.61 7.05 9.66
N LYS A 47 11.22 5.86 9.60
CA LYS A 47 12.67 5.70 9.71
C LYS A 47 13.39 6.38 8.54
N GLU A 48 12.93 6.16 7.32
CA GLU A 48 13.61 6.62 6.11
C GLU A 48 13.38 8.12 5.85
N TYR A 49 12.14 8.59 6.00
CA TYR A 49 11.75 9.94 5.59
C TYR A 49 11.26 10.83 6.74
N GLY A 50 11.26 10.35 7.99
CA GLY A 50 10.73 11.11 9.12
C GLY A 50 9.23 11.37 9.03
N ILE A 51 8.51 10.61 8.19
CA ILE A 51 7.08 10.73 7.97
C ILE A 51 6.32 9.82 8.93
N ASP A 52 5.50 10.37 9.82
CA ASP A 52 4.60 9.58 10.66
C ASP A 52 3.19 9.54 10.07
N ILE A 53 2.81 8.38 9.52
CA ILE A 53 1.54 8.20 8.79
C ILE A 53 0.30 8.04 9.68
N ILE A 54 0.41 8.14 11.02
CA ILE A 54 -0.76 8.04 11.93
C ILE A 54 -1.92 8.95 11.50
N HIS A 55 -1.60 10.15 11.02
CA HIS A 55 -2.58 11.15 10.62
C HIS A 55 -2.58 11.39 9.12
N PHE A 56 -2.06 10.43 8.34
CA PHE A 56 -2.09 10.56 6.89
C PHE A 56 -3.54 10.55 6.40
N ARG A 57 -3.95 11.68 5.85
CA ARG A 57 -5.21 11.90 5.15
C ARG A 57 -4.78 12.64 3.88
N GLY A 58 -5.09 12.10 2.71
CA GLY A 58 -4.79 12.77 1.45
C GLY A 58 -5.24 14.23 1.52
N ASN A 59 -4.31 15.16 1.33
CA ASN A 59 -4.52 16.60 1.39
C ASN A 59 -4.77 17.22 0.01
N LEU A 60 -4.41 16.50 -1.05
CA LEU A 60 -4.68 16.83 -2.45
C LEU A 60 -6.05 16.23 -2.84
N LYS A 61 -6.98 17.10 -3.21
CA LYS A 61 -8.31 16.64 -3.64
C LYS A 61 -8.23 16.06 -5.06
N GLY A 62 -8.86 14.91 -5.27
CA GLY A 62 -9.01 14.32 -6.60
C GLY A 62 -7.89 13.37 -6.98
N GLY A 63 -7.03 13.01 -6.02
CA GLY A 63 -6.06 11.93 -6.18
C GLY A 63 -6.77 10.61 -6.43
N ARG A 64 -6.17 9.75 -7.26
CA ARG A 64 -6.75 8.43 -7.54
C ARG A 64 -6.66 7.50 -6.33
N ALA A 65 -5.66 7.73 -5.48
CA ALA A 65 -5.46 7.02 -4.23
C ALA A 65 -6.33 7.52 -3.07
N ASP A 66 -7.20 8.51 -3.28
CA ASP A 66 -8.04 9.10 -2.24
C ASP A 66 -8.83 8.01 -1.46
N GLY A 67 -8.60 7.97 -0.14
CA GLY A 67 -9.25 7.04 0.77
C GLY A 67 -8.76 5.59 0.70
N LYS A 68 -7.74 5.28 -0.10
CA LYS A 68 -7.13 3.94 -0.14
C LYS A 68 -6.16 3.75 1.03
N PRO A 69 -6.08 2.54 1.61
CA PRO A 69 -5.09 2.26 2.65
C PRO A 69 -3.70 2.27 2.06
N ILE A 70 -2.73 2.89 2.75
CA ILE A 70 -1.32 2.94 2.30
C ILE A 70 -0.70 1.56 2.12
N THR A 71 -1.16 0.57 2.88
CA THR A 71 -0.72 -0.83 2.81
C THR A 71 -1.21 -1.57 1.56
N LYS A 72 -2.04 -0.92 0.74
CA LYS A 72 -2.43 -1.41 -0.59
C LYS A 72 -1.24 -1.47 -1.54
N TYR A 73 -0.32 -0.51 -1.43
CA TYR A 73 0.79 -0.36 -2.37
C TYR A 73 2.02 -1.15 -1.91
N ASP A 74 2.89 -1.47 -2.86
CA ASP A 74 4.17 -2.08 -2.55
C ASP A 74 5.04 -1.12 -1.73
N LEU A 75 5.62 -1.61 -0.62
CA LEU A 75 6.38 -0.76 0.29
C LEU A 75 7.65 -0.23 -0.39
N GLN A 76 8.33 -1.02 -1.23
CA GLN A 76 9.55 -0.56 -1.89
C GLN A 76 9.24 0.53 -2.91
N GLN A 77 8.17 0.35 -3.70
CA GLN A 77 7.68 1.39 -4.61
C GLN A 77 7.33 2.68 -3.88
N LEU A 78 6.67 2.59 -2.72
CA LEU A 78 6.37 3.79 -1.91
C LEU A 78 7.65 4.51 -1.46
N LEU A 79 8.66 3.77 -0.99
CA LEU A 79 9.91 4.39 -0.54
C LEU A 79 10.63 5.08 -1.72
N ILE A 80 10.76 4.40 -2.86
CA ILE A 80 11.34 5.00 -4.08
C ILE A 80 10.54 6.25 -4.49
N GLY A 81 9.21 6.15 -4.49
CA GLY A 81 8.35 7.27 -4.85
C GLY A 81 8.49 8.48 -3.96
N ILE A 82 8.44 8.29 -2.65
CA ILE A 82 8.63 9.37 -1.67
C ILE A 82 9.98 10.07 -1.86
N LYS A 83 11.02 9.33 -2.24
CA LYS A 83 12.34 9.90 -2.54
C LYS A 83 12.31 10.76 -3.80
N ILE A 84 11.75 10.24 -4.90
CA ILE A 84 11.69 10.94 -6.19
C ILE A 84 10.79 12.19 -6.09
N GLU A 85 9.60 12.09 -5.50
CA GLU A 85 8.70 13.25 -5.40
C GLU A 85 9.25 14.37 -4.51
N GLN A 86 10.18 14.05 -3.59
CA GLN A 86 10.88 15.06 -2.79
C GLN A 86 11.83 15.94 -3.62
N GLU A 87 12.16 15.56 -4.86
CA GLU A 87 12.86 16.42 -5.81
C GLU A 87 11.96 17.56 -6.33
N HIS A 88 10.64 17.38 -6.26
CA HIS A 88 9.64 18.31 -6.77
C HIS A 88 8.88 19.06 -5.66
N THR A 89 8.85 18.53 -4.44
CA THR A 89 8.21 19.19 -3.29
C THR A 89 9.00 19.02 -2.00
N SER A 90 9.07 20.10 -1.22
CA SER A 90 9.66 20.06 0.13
C SER A 90 8.69 19.49 1.17
N ASN A 91 7.40 19.36 0.84
CA ASN A 91 6.42 18.78 1.74
C ASN A 91 6.40 17.27 1.58
N ARG A 92 7.04 16.60 2.53
CA ARG A 92 7.13 15.13 2.64
C ARG A 92 5.79 14.41 2.61
N MET A 93 4.72 15.03 3.12
CA MET A 93 3.40 14.43 3.12
C MET A 93 2.73 14.49 1.76
N ILE A 94 2.96 15.58 1.03
CA ILE A 94 2.53 15.73 -0.36
C ILE A 94 3.32 14.75 -1.24
N ALA A 95 4.62 14.57 -1.01
CA ALA A 95 5.43 13.58 -1.72
C ALA A 95 4.89 12.15 -1.55
N LEU A 96 4.53 11.77 -0.31
CA LEU A 96 3.90 10.48 -0.05
C LEU A 96 2.56 10.33 -0.79
N GLU A 97 1.74 11.38 -0.81
CA GLU A 97 0.44 11.37 -1.46
C GLU A 97 0.53 11.21 -2.97
N ILE A 98 1.39 12.00 -3.63
CA ILE A 98 1.65 11.88 -5.07
C ILE A 98 2.17 10.47 -5.41
N ALA A 99 3.06 9.92 -4.58
CA ALA A 99 3.53 8.55 -4.75
C ALA A 99 2.40 7.52 -4.67
N THR A 100 1.44 7.68 -3.76
CA THR A 100 0.28 6.79 -3.71
C THR A 100 -0.61 6.93 -4.93
N ASP A 101 -0.79 8.13 -5.47
CA ASP A 101 -1.59 8.36 -6.68
C ASP A 101 -1.01 7.67 -7.91
N HIS A 102 0.31 7.80 -8.12
CA HIS A 102 0.98 7.11 -9.22
C HIS A 102 0.90 5.58 -9.09
N LEU A 103 1.03 5.04 -7.87
CA LEU A 103 0.94 3.60 -7.63
C LEU A 103 -0.50 3.05 -7.72
N GLU A 104 -1.51 3.90 -7.56
CA GLU A 104 -2.89 3.55 -7.86
C GLU A 104 -3.12 3.38 -9.37
N GLU A 105 -2.42 4.17 -10.20
CA GLU A 105 -2.48 4.04 -11.64
C GLU A 105 -1.68 2.85 -12.16
N ILE A 106 -0.43 2.74 -11.71
CA ILE A 106 0.56 1.77 -12.20
C ILE A 106 1.33 1.21 -11.00
N PRO A 107 1.12 -0.07 -10.63
CA PRO A 107 1.71 -0.64 -9.40
C PRO A 107 3.25 -0.61 -9.32
N ASP A 108 3.95 -0.59 -10.45
CA ASP A 108 5.42 -0.57 -10.57
C ASP A 108 5.94 0.75 -11.18
N TYR A 109 5.18 1.84 -11.02
CA TYR A 109 5.45 3.15 -11.63
C TYR A 109 6.89 3.61 -11.45
N TYR A 110 7.40 3.57 -10.22
CA TYR A 110 8.71 4.15 -9.90
C TYR A 110 9.88 3.34 -10.43
N THR A 111 9.75 2.00 -10.52
CA THR A 111 10.76 1.19 -11.21
C THR A 111 10.81 1.50 -12.71
N ARG A 112 9.65 1.76 -13.33
CA ARG A 112 9.62 2.18 -14.75
C ARG A 112 10.24 3.56 -14.93
N LEU A 113 9.95 4.49 -14.01
CA LEU A 113 10.49 5.84 -14.03
C LEU A 113 12.02 5.83 -13.89
N GLU A 114 12.57 5.16 -12.87
CA GLU A 114 14.03 5.06 -12.70
C GLU A 114 14.70 4.48 -13.94
N LYS A 115 14.10 3.45 -14.56
CA LYS A 115 14.65 2.88 -15.80
C LYS A 115 14.69 3.93 -16.92
N MET A 116 13.59 4.64 -17.13
CA MET A 116 13.49 5.66 -18.17
C MET A 116 14.50 6.80 -17.96
N GLU A 117 14.69 7.24 -16.72
CA GLU A 117 15.65 8.29 -16.37
C GLU A 117 17.10 7.84 -16.57
N ASN A 118 17.43 6.62 -16.13
CA ASN A 118 18.77 6.05 -16.33
C ASN A 118 19.13 5.89 -17.82
N ASP A 119 18.18 5.43 -18.64
CA ASP A 119 18.37 5.31 -20.08
C ASP A 119 18.62 6.70 -20.72
N ALA A 120 17.84 7.71 -20.32
CA ALA A 120 18.01 9.08 -20.80
C ALA A 120 19.36 9.70 -20.38
N GLU A 121 19.80 9.46 -19.15
CA GLU A 121 21.09 9.95 -18.66
C GLU A 121 22.26 9.32 -19.43
N ALA A 122 22.19 8.01 -19.69
CA ALA A 122 23.19 7.30 -20.49
C ALA A 122 23.27 7.83 -21.93
N GLU A 123 22.14 8.08 -22.58
CA GLU A 123 22.10 8.69 -23.91
C GLU A 123 22.71 10.09 -23.94
N MET A 124 22.43 10.91 -22.92
CA MET A 124 22.99 12.25 -22.80
C MET A 124 24.51 12.24 -22.60
N LYS A 125 25.02 11.33 -21.76
CA LYS A 125 26.46 11.13 -21.55
C LYS A 125 27.16 10.72 -22.86
N ALA A 126 26.60 9.76 -23.59
CA ALA A 126 27.15 9.30 -24.86
C ALA A 126 27.22 10.44 -25.91
N LYS A 127 26.17 11.27 -26.01
CA LYS A 127 26.16 12.45 -26.90
C LYS A 127 27.21 13.49 -26.51
N ALA A 128 27.37 13.76 -25.21
CA ALA A 128 28.36 14.71 -24.72
C ALA A 128 29.81 14.25 -24.98
N GLU A 129 30.09 12.94 -24.94
CA GLU A 129 31.39 12.39 -25.28
C GLU A 129 31.69 12.45 -26.78
N GLN A 130 30.70 12.23 -27.63
CA GLN A 130 30.85 12.35 -29.09
C GLN A 130 31.16 13.79 -29.51
N GLN A 131 30.59 14.79 -28.83
CA GLN A 131 30.83 16.21 -29.12
C GLN A 131 32.20 16.72 -28.67
N LYS A 132 32.93 15.95 -27.84
CA LYS A 132 34.27 16.30 -27.36
C LYS A 132 35.40 15.75 -28.26
N LYS A 133 35.07 14.90 -29.24
CA LYS A 133 36.00 14.31 -30.20
C LYS A 133 35.96 15.09 -31.51
#